data_AF-A2XAB8-F1
#
_entry.id   AF-A2XAB8-F1
#
_cell.length_a   1.000
_cell.length_b   1.000
_cell.length_c   1.000
_cell.angle_alpha   90.00
_cell.angle_beta   90.00
_cell.angle_gamma   90.00
#
_symmetry.space_group_name_H-M   'P 1'
#
loop_
_entity.id
_entity.type
_entity.pdbx_description
1 polymer ?
#
loop_
_entity_poly.entity_id
_entity_poly.type
_entity_poly.pdbx_seq_one_letter_code
_entity_poly.pdbx_strand_id
1 'polypeptide(L)'
;MEMEPSPAPTMADLPADLLREIFRHLRCVADRDAAADVCRTWRGALAEPTPPPSPPRPLPWLLLPSAGDDFIHVYCFYCGIDRCSLHHRLSPAHGARCFGSHEGGWLFVAFEHNRLHAMINLRSREDSKSSLIPFPDLLRSYQDEDDYQRAQNMVILAAALSSSPGGTSCIGAGIVMRWDLIAGSCRLAFWRMGDRVAVEGTMAPDSTVILRDEIQDVIYQDGAFRFVTTRGFLVTCIPMFYADGGLQGTTESVQRIRHRERLREHVHARYLVESRAKLLMIVRFAARPRSPTSLFKVFEMVQDYTGVEKIEDTWTELESLDGRLFFVGRGCSRSYESSAYPELGLGLKEGVYFLDDYVYADEGMPFRDEGHRRYPCSDNGRWCDGHVHRCFSEQRASSAHSPTWLLP
;
A
#
# COMPACT_ATOMS: atom_id res chain seq x y z
N MET A 1 -37.15 -51.97 23.10
CA MET A 1 -36.29 -51.40 22.04
C MET A 1 -36.45 -49.89 22.17
N GLU A 2 -35.70 -49.31 23.10
CA GLU A 2 -35.64 -47.86 23.23
C GLU A 2 -34.87 -47.33 22.02
N MET A 3 -35.53 -46.48 21.26
CA MET A 3 -34.96 -45.84 20.08
C MET A 3 -34.04 -44.73 20.60
N GLU A 4 -32.72 -44.89 20.44
CA GLU A 4 -31.76 -43.83 20.79
C GLU A 4 -32.17 -42.52 20.09
N PRO A 5 -32.19 -41.38 20.79
CA PRO A 5 -32.48 -40.10 20.17
C PRO A 5 -31.42 -39.82 19.10
N SER A 6 -31.87 -39.57 17.87
CA SER A 6 -30.99 -39.15 16.77
C SER A 6 -30.14 -37.97 17.24
N PRO A 7 -28.82 -37.96 16.98
CA PRO A 7 -27.95 -36.88 17.41
C PRO A 7 -28.47 -35.55 16.87
N ALA A 8 -28.45 -34.51 17.73
CA ALA A 8 -28.87 -33.18 17.33
C ALA A 8 -28.01 -32.70 16.15
N PRO A 9 -28.61 -32.09 15.12
CA PRO A 9 -27.86 -31.59 13.97
C PRO A 9 -26.82 -30.58 14.44
N THR A 10 -25.59 -30.75 13.96
CA THR A 10 -24.47 -29.86 14.25
C THR A 10 -24.32 -28.81 13.16
N MET A 11 -23.56 -27.75 13.43
CA MET A 11 -23.21 -26.74 12.42
C MET A 11 -22.46 -27.33 11.21
N ALA A 12 -21.87 -28.53 11.33
CA ALA A 12 -21.24 -29.24 10.23
C ALA A 12 -22.26 -29.91 9.28
N ASP A 13 -23.50 -30.10 9.74
CA ASP A 13 -24.59 -30.75 8.99
C ASP A 13 -25.45 -29.74 8.22
N LEU A 14 -25.11 -28.44 8.29
CA LEU A 14 -25.82 -27.40 7.55
C LEU A 14 -25.66 -27.59 6.04
N PRO A 15 -26.75 -27.46 5.27
CA PRO A 15 -26.71 -27.37 3.81
C PRO A 15 -25.73 -26.29 3.33
N ALA A 16 -25.05 -26.57 2.22
CA ALA A 16 -24.01 -25.69 1.68
C ALA A 16 -24.53 -24.29 1.31
N ASP A 17 -25.79 -24.17 0.90
CA ASP A 17 -26.46 -22.88 0.63
C ASP A 17 -26.60 -22.02 1.89
N LEU A 18 -26.97 -22.62 3.03
CA LEU A 18 -27.01 -21.91 4.31
C LEU A 18 -25.61 -21.51 4.80
N LEU A 19 -24.63 -22.41 4.65
CA LEU A 19 -23.23 -22.07 4.97
C LEU A 19 -22.74 -20.89 4.11
N ARG A 20 -23.02 -20.91 2.79
CA ARG A 20 -22.68 -19.80 1.89
C ARG A 20 -23.36 -18.50 2.29
N GLU A 21 -24.62 -18.54 2.70
CA GLU A 21 -25.32 -17.34 3.18
C GLU A 21 -24.69 -16.81 4.48
N ILE A 22 -24.36 -17.68 5.44
CA ILE A 22 -23.61 -17.29 6.66
C ILE A 22 -22.27 -16.65 6.28
N PHE A 23 -21.51 -17.26 5.37
CA PHE A 23 -20.21 -16.74 4.92
C PHE A 23 -20.31 -15.43 4.14
N ARG A 24 -21.46 -15.16 3.50
CA ARG A 24 -21.74 -13.87 2.88
C ARG A 24 -21.73 -12.75 3.92
N HIS A 25 -22.15 -13.03 5.15
CA HIS A 25 -22.17 -12.08 6.27
C HIS A 25 -20.83 -11.96 7.01
N LEU A 26 -19.93 -12.94 6.87
CA LEU A 26 -18.56 -12.82 7.38
C LEU A 26 -17.76 -11.86 6.49
N ARG A 27 -17.63 -10.59 6.90
CA ARG A 27 -16.84 -9.58 6.15
C ARG A 27 -15.39 -9.48 6.59
N CYS A 28 -15.06 -9.97 7.79
CA CYS A 28 -13.70 -10.07 8.28
C CYS A 28 -12.98 -11.24 7.61
N VAL A 29 -11.78 -10.99 7.10
CA VAL A 29 -10.95 -12.05 6.48
C VAL A 29 -10.56 -13.11 7.50
N ALA A 30 -10.20 -12.75 8.74
CA ALA A 30 -9.85 -13.74 9.76
C ALA A 30 -11.03 -14.60 10.19
N ASP A 31 -12.25 -14.05 10.26
CA ASP A 31 -13.43 -14.86 10.57
C ASP A 31 -13.73 -15.86 9.44
N ARG A 32 -13.50 -15.47 8.19
CA ARG A 32 -13.61 -16.37 7.03
C ARG A 32 -12.54 -17.46 7.06
N ASP A 33 -11.30 -17.10 7.37
CA ASP A 33 -10.22 -18.08 7.48
C ASP A 33 -10.51 -19.06 8.62
N ALA A 34 -10.92 -18.56 9.80
CA ALA A 34 -11.33 -19.39 10.93
C ALA A 34 -12.52 -20.30 10.59
N ALA A 35 -13.50 -19.80 9.84
CA ALA A 35 -14.62 -20.61 9.35
C ALA A 35 -14.13 -21.73 8.39
N ALA A 36 -13.16 -21.45 7.52
CA ALA A 36 -12.55 -22.46 6.64
C ALA A 36 -11.76 -23.54 7.40
N ASP A 37 -11.40 -23.30 8.66
CA ASP A 37 -10.69 -24.25 9.49
C ASP A 37 -11.59 -25.17 10.31
N VAL A 38 -12.87 -24.82 10.46
CA VAL A 38 -13.81 -25.58 11.30
C VAL A 38 -13.90 -27.03 10.83
N CYS A 39 -14.15 -27.26 9.54
CA CYS A 39 -14.18 -28.60 8.94
C CYS A 39 -14.06 -28.57 7.42
N ARG A 40 -13.89 -29.75 6.79
CA ARG A 40 -13.81 -29.89 5.33
C ARG A 40 -15.07 -29.40 4.60
N THR A 41 -16.25 -29.59 5.18
CA THR A 41 -17.52 -29.14 4.60
C THR A 41 -17.57 -27.61 4.50
N TRP A 42 -17.19 -26.92 5.57
CA TRP A 42 -17.13 -25.46 5.61
C TRP A 42 -16.08 -24.91 4.64
N ARG A 43 -14.89 -25.53 4.62
CA ARG A 43 -13.83 -25.20 3.66
C ARG A 43 -14.30 -25.37 2.21
N GLY A 44 -14.96 -26.48 1.91
CA GLY A 44 -15.51 -26.75 0.57
C GLY A 44 -16.55 -25.71 0.17
N ALA A 45 -17.47 -25.37 1.08
CA ALA A 45 -18.49 -24.35 0.83
C ALA A 45 -17.90 -22.94 0.63
N LEU A 46 -16.79 -22.59 1.29
CA LEU A 46 -16.04 -21.33 1.07
C LEU A 46 -15.22 -21.32 -0.22
N ALA A 47 -14.77 -22.48 -0.69
CA ALA A 47 -13.97 -22.59 -1.92
C ALA A 47 -14.82 -22.42 -3.18
N GLU A 48 -16.14 -22.61 -3.07
CA GLU A 48 -17.05 -22.41 -4.19
C GLU A 48 -17.38 -20.92 -4.42
N PRO A 49 -17.58 -20.50 -5.69
CA PRO A 49 -17.96 -19.13 -6.01
C PRO A 49 -19.25 -18.73 -5.30
N THR A 50 -19.23 -17.60 -4.58
CA THR A 50 -20.43 -17.07 -3.95
C THR A 50 -21.41 -16.61 -5.05
N PRO A 51 -22.68 -17.07 -5.05
CA PRO A 51 -23.67 -16.59 -5.99
C PRO A 51 -23.89 -15.07 -5.80
N PRO A 52 -24.28 -14.34 -6.85
CA PRO A 52 -24.52 -12.91 -6.76
C PRO A 52 -25.67 -12.59 -5.79
N PRO A 53 -25.60 -11.47 -5.06
CA PRO A 53 -24.54 -10.46 -5.10
C PRO A 53 -23.28 -10.91 -4.33
N SER A 54 -22.12 -10.75 -4.96
CA SER A 54 -20.83 -11.03 -4.33
C SER A 54 -20.62 -10.15 -3.09
N PRO A 55 -19.94 -10.66 -2.04
CA PRO A 55 -19.58 -9.84 -0.90
C PRO A 55 -18.72 -8.63 -1.35
N PRO A 56 -18.80 -7.48 -0.66
CA PRO A 56 -17.96 -6.35 -0.95
C PRO A 56 -16.50 -6.72 -0.68
N ARG A 57 -15.58 -6.03 -1.34
CA ARG A 57 -14.14 -6.24 -1.14
C ARG A 57 -13.80 -6.02 0.35
N PRO A 58 -12.95 -6.83 0.99
CA PRO A 58 -12.60 -6.58 2.39
C PRO A 58 -11.87 -5.24 2.54
N LEU A 59 -12.09 -4.58 3.68
CA LEU A 59 -11.41 -3.32 4.00
C LEU A 59 -9.95 -3.58 4.42
N PRO A 60 -9.06 -2.57 4.30
CA PRO A 60 -7.68 -2.68 4.76
C PRO A 60 -7.60 -3.00 6.24
N TRP A 61 -6.54 -3.66 6.66
CA TRP A 61 -6.26 -3.88 8.07
C TRP A 61 -5.25 -2.85 8.56
N LEU A 62 -5.38 -2.45 9.82
CA LEU A 62 -4.49 -1.49 10.44
C LEU A 62 -3.31 -2.23 11.06
N LEU A 63 -2.12 -2.00 10.52
CA LEU A 63 -0.89 -2.50 11.07
C LEU A 63 -0.32 -1.45 12.02
N LEU A 64 -0.20 -1.79 13.31
CA LEU A 64 0.39 -0.91 14.33
C LEU A 64 1.69 -1.51 14.87
N PRO A 65 2.72 -0.67 15.07
CA PRO A 65 3.93 -1.12 15.74
C PRO A 65 3.64 -1.41 17.21
N SER A 66 4.14 -2.53 17.73
CA SER A 66 4.14 -2.76 19.18
C SER A 66 5.28 -1.98 19.85
N ALA A 67 5.01 -1.43 21.03
CA ALA A 67 6.05 -0.84 21.85
C ALA A 67 6.75 -1.96 22.66
N GLY A 68 7.89 -2.43 22.17
CA GLY A 68 8.80 -3.29 22.94
C GLY A 68 8.60 -4.80 22.80
N ASP A 69 7.97 -5.28 21.74
CA ASP A 69 7.97 -6.69 21.36
C ASP A 69 8.32 -6.88 19.87
N ASP A 70 8.77 -8.08 19.48
CA ASP A 70 9.12 -8.44 18.11
C ASP A 70 7.88 -8.80 17.25
N PHE A 71 6.68 -8.40 17.68
CA PHE A 71 5.43 -8.71 17.00
C PHE A 71 4.88 -7.52 16.25
N ILE A 72 4.30 -7.83 15.10
CA ILE A 72 3.39 -6.95 14.41
C ILE A 72 1.97 -7.27 14.86
N HIS A 73 1.25 -6.23 15.28
CA HIS A 73 -0.17 -6.30 15.54
C HIS A 73 -0.94 -5.77 14.33
N VAL A 74 -1.78 -6.63 13.76
CA VAL A 74 -2.64 -6.27 12.63
C VAL A 74 -4.08 -6.35 13.08
N TYR A 75 -4.81 -5.25 12.94
CA TYR A 75 -6.18 -5.11 13.40
C TYR A 75 -7.13 -5.02 12.22
N CYS A 76 -8.16 -5.85 12.24
CA CYS A 76 -9.21 -5.76 11.23
C CYS A 76 -9.95 -4.43 11.39
N PHE A 77 -9.90 -3.58 10.38
CA PHE A 77 -10.61 -2.32 10.40
C PHE A 77 -12.13 -2.53 10.53
N TYR A 78 -12.65 -3.62 9.95
CA TYR A 78 -14.08 -3.96 10.01
C TYR A 78 -14.54 -4.38 11.42
N CYS A 79 -13.78 -5.25 12.12
CA CYS A 79 -14.18 -5.70 13.46
C CYS A 79 -13.87 -4.66 14.56
N GLY A 80 -12.96 -3.73 14.29
CA GLY A 80 -12.35 -2.88 15.32
C GLY A 80 -11.15 -3.55 16.00
N ILE A 81 -10.33 -2.70 16.63
CA ILE A 81 -9.02 -3.07 17.23
C ILE A 81 -9.16 -4.17 18.30
N ASP A 82 -10.27 -4.21 19.05
CA ASP A 82 -10.43 -5.13 20.19
C ASP A 82 -11.09 -6.47 19.86
N ARG A 83 -11.51 -6.70 18.61
CA ARG A 83 -12.33 -7.88 18.25
C ARG A 83 -11.63 -8.87 17.33
N CYS A 84 -10.91 -8.40 16.32
CA CYS A 84 -10.20 -9.26 15.38
C CYS A 84 -8.77 -8.72 15.19
N SER A 85 -7.82 -9.39 15.83
CA SER A 85 -6.39 -9.11 15.67
C SER A 85 -5.65 -10.34 15.15
N LEU A 86 -4.67 -10.11 14.29
CA LEU A 86 -3.66 -11.08 13.93
C LEU A 86 -2.34 -10.64 14.57
N HIS A 87 -1.70 -11.57 15.27
CA HIS A 87 -0.36 -11.38 15.83
C HIS A 87 0.62 -12.16 14.96
N HIS A 88 1.43 -11.45 14.17
CA HIS A 88 2.45 -12.07 13.36
C HIS A 88 3.82 -11.72 13.93
N ARG A 89 4.62 -12.73 14.25
CA ARG A 89 6.02 -12.51 14.63
C ARG A 89 6.82 -12.24 13.37
N LEU A 90 7.36 -11.03 13.21
CA LEU A 90 8.42 -10.80 12.25
C LEU A 90 9.72 -10.97 12.99
N SER A 91 10.30 -12.17 12.97
CA SER A 91 11.60 -12.39 13.58
C SER A 91 12.70 -12.09 12.56
N PRO A 92 13.33 -10.91 12.68
CA PRO A 92 14.79 -10.83 12.62
C PRO A 92 15.31 -9.94 13.74
N ALA A 93 16.47 -10.31 14.27
CA ALA A 93 17.14 -9.75 15.44
C ALA A 93 17.46 -8.23 15.43
N HIS A 94 16.96 -7.46 14.44
CA HIS A 94 17.20 -6.01 14.27
C HIS A 94 15.94 -5.21 13.90
N GLY A 95 14.75 -5.84 13.85
CA GLY A 95 13.45 -5.22 13.58
C GLY A 95 13.16 -4.98 12.09
N ALA A 96 11.90 -5.11 11.68
CA ALA A 96 11.48 -4.95 10.28
C ALA A 96 10.85 -3.57 10.02
N ARG A 97 11.26 -2.90 8.93
CA ARG A 97 10.59 -1.70 8.42
C ARG A 97 9.57 -2.08 7.36
N CYS A 98 8.33 -1.62 7.51
CA CYS A 98 7.31 -1.74 6.48
C CYS A 98 7.37 -0.53 5.53
N PHE A 99 7.15 -0.76 4.23
CA PHE A 99 7.16 0.31 3.21
C PHE A 99 6.01 0.20 2.20
N GLY A 100 4.87 -0.30 2.65
CA GLY A 100 3.64 -0.43 1.87
C GLY A 100 3.09 -1.86 1.91
N SER A 101 2.06 -2.11 1.10
CA SER A 101 1.42 -3.41 0.99
C SER A 101 0.73 -3.56 -0.36
N HIS A 102 0.41 -4.79 -0.72
CA HIS A 102 -0.26 -5.14 -1.96
C HIS A 102 -1.47 -6.03 -1.68
N GLU A 103 -2.47 -5.94 -2.57
CA GLU A 103 -3.64 -6.81 -2.62
C GLU A 103 -3.23 -8.27 -2.40
N GLY A 104 -4.02 -9.00 -1.61
CA GLY A 104 -3.72 -10.38 -1.25
C GLY A 104 -3.06 -10.55 0.12
N GLY A 105 -3.01 -9.53 0.98
CA GLY A 105 -2.42 -9.62 2.31
C GLY A 105 -0.89 -9.62 2.29
N TRP A 106 -0.29 -9.05 1.24
CA TRP A 106 1.15 -8.97 1.07
C TRP A 106 1.68 -7.67 1.65
N LEU A 107 2.71 -7.77 2.48
CA LEU A 107 3.37 -6.63 3.12
C LEU A 107 4.79 -6.48 2.57
N PHE A 108 5.18 -5.27 2.19
CA PHE A 108 6.56 -4.98 1.82
C PHE A 108 7.39 -4.70 3.08
N VAL A 109 8.50 -5.43 3.25
CA VAL A 109 9.33 -5.41 4.47
C VAL A 109 10.82 -5.32 4.18
N ALA A 110 11.57 -4.61 5.02
CA ALA A 110 13.03 -4.60 5.07
C ALA A 110 13.47 -5.06 6.47
N PHE A 111 14.07 -6.25 6.57
CA PHE A 111 14.34 -6.94 7.84
C PHE A 111 15.51 -6.39 8.65
N GLU A 112 16.44 -5.68 8.03
CA GLU A 112 17.51 -4.93 8.71
C GLU A 112 17.27 -3.41 8.59
N HIS A 113 15.99 -3.01 8.57
CA HIS A 113 15.46 -1.66 8.28
C HIS A 113 15.75 -1.10 6.89
N ASN A 114 16.91 -1.39 6.30
CA ASN A 114 17.38 -0.80 5.06
C ASN A 114 17.97 -1.81 4.08
N ARG A 115 17.93 -3.10 4.41
CA ARG A 115 18.39 -4.24 3.60
C ARG A 115 17.49 -5.44 3.80
N LEU A 116 17.74 -6.49 3.01
CA LEU A 116 16.97 -7.72 3.00
C LEU A 116 15.51 -7.42 2.68
N HIS A 117 15.31 -6.67 1.60
CA HIS A 117 13.98 -6.32 1.13
C HIS A 117 13.23 -7.59 0.70
N ALA A 118 11.97 -7.69 1.09
CA ALA A 118 11.11 -8.81 0.74
C ALA A 118 9.63 -8.41 0.78
N MET A 119 8.79 -9.33 0.31
CA MET A 119 7.37 -9.37 0.63
C MET A 119 7.06 -10.56 1.50
N ILE A 120 6.18 -10.37 2.47
CA ILE A 120 5.62 -11.45 3.28
C ILE A 120 4.10 -11.45 3.17
N ASN A 121 3.52 -12.63 2.95
CA ASN A 121 2.07 -12.80 3.06
C ASN A 121 1.72 -13.11 4.51
N LEU A 122 1.08 -12.16 5.20
CA LEU A 122 0.74 -12.33 6.62
C LEU A 122 -0.45 -13.29 6.85
N ARG A 123 -1.14 -13.70 5.79
CA ARG A 123 -2.27 -14.64 5.86
C ARG A 123 -1.87 -16.08 5.56
N SER A 124 -0.71 -16.30 4.93
CA SER A 124 -0.25 -17.63 4.59
C SER A 124 0.14 -18.38 5.86
N ARG A 125 -0.58 -19.48 6.14
CA ARG A 125 -0.40 -20.34 7.31
C ARG A 125 0.60 -21.48 7.11
N GLU A 126 1.10 -21.67 5.90
CA GLU A 126 2.19 -22.61 5.65
C GLU A 126 3.51 -22.07 6.21
N ASP A 127 4.44 -22.98 6.52
CA ASP A 127 5.75 -22.68 7.13
C ASP A 127 6.36 -21.38 6.60
N SER A 128 6.83 -20.52 7.49
CA SER A 128 7.20 -19.11 7.26
C SER A 128 8.20 -18.84 6.12
N LYS A 129 8.77 -19.89 5.49
CA LYS A 129 9.63 -19.82 4.30
C LYS A 129 8.86 -19.80 2.98
N SER A 130 7.66 -20.38 2.86
CA SER A 130 6.88 -20.35 1.60
C SER A 130 6.14 -19.03 1.37
N SER A 131 5.95 -18.25 2.43
CA SER A 131 5.22 -16.97 2.42
C SER A 131 6.11 -15.75 2.16
N LEU A 132 7.41 -15.95 1.94
CA LEU A 132 8.40 -14.90 1.78
C LEU A 132 8.94 -14.85 0.35
N ILE A 133 8.88 -13.67 -0.28
CA ILE A 133 9.42 -13.43 -1.62
C ILE A 133 10.50 -12.35 -1.52
N PRO A 134 11.79 -12.69 -1.72
CA PRO A 134 12.87 -11.71 -1.64
C PRO A 134 12.80 -10.71 -2.80
N PHE A 135 13.14 -9.46 -2.50
CA PHE A 135 13.30 -8.37 -3.46
C PHE A 135 14.78 -8.08 -3.68
N PRO A 136 15.15 -7.39 -4.77
CA PRO A 136 16.51 -6.92 -4.96
C PRO A 136 16.94 -5.99 -3.81
N ASP A 137 18.19 -6.15 -3.36
CA ASP A 137 18.87 -5.19 -2.48
C ASP A 137 19.84 -4.28 -3.25
N LEU A 138 20.03 -4.56 -4.54
CA LEU A 138 21.00 -3.89 -5.40
C LEU A 138 20.30 -3.15 -6.54
N LEU A 139 20.81 -1.97 -6.89
CA LEU A 139 20.37 -1.14 -8.00
C LEU A 139 21.50 -0.98 -9.02
N ARG A 140 21.22 -1.25 -10.29
CA ARG A 140 22.11 -0.96 -11.42
C ARG A 140 21.74 0.37 -12.07
N SER A 141 22.70 1.28 -12.17
CA SER A 141 22.56 2.57 -12.86
C SER A 141 23.05 2.49 -14.31
N TYR A 142 22.47 3.31 -15.19
CA TYR A 142 22.91 3.49 -16.58
C TYR A 142 23.87 4.67 -16.77
N GLN A 143 24.03 5.54 -15.77
CA GLN A 143 24.67 6.87 -15.91
C GLN A 143 26.17 6.91 -15.56
N ASP A 144 26.73 5.84 -14.99
CA ASP A 144 28.17 5.78 -14.69
C ASP A 144 28.95 5.16 -15.86
N GLU A 145 29.44 5.99 -16.79
CA GLU A 145 30.21 5.53 -17.97
C GLU A 145 31.47 4.73 -17.61
N ASP A 146 32.02 4.95 -16.41
CA ASP A 146 33.23 4.29 -15.90
C ASP A 146 32.96 3.08 -14.99
N ASP A 147 31.70 2.83 -14.58
CA ASP A 147 31.35 1.79 -13.59
C ASP A 147 30.06 1.01 -13.92
N TYR A 148 29.77 0.81 -15.22
CA TYR A 148 28.64 0.05 -15.79
C TYR A 148 28.40 -1.36 -15.18
N GLN A 149 29.32 -1.86 -14.36
CA GLN A 149 29.31 -3.19 -13.77
C GLN A 149 28.97 -3.22 -12.26
N ARG A 150 28.98 -2.10 -11.53
CA ARG A 150 28.74 -2.12 -10.07
C ARG A 150 27.32 -1.75 -9.70
N ALA A 151 26.54 -2.77 -9.36
CA ALA A 151 25.27 -2.57 -8.67
C ALA A 151 25.53 -2.07 -7.24
N GLN A 152 24.75 -1.08 -6.80
CA GLN A 152 24.89 -0.41 -5.50
C GLN A 152 23.78 -0.83 -4.55
N ASN A 153 24.04 -0.79 -3.24
CA ASN A 153 22.99 -1.04 -2.25
C ASN A 153 21.90 0.04 -2.36
N MET A 154 20.64 -0.41 -2.33
CA MET A 154 19.48 0.48 -2.33
C MET A 154 18.59 0.27 -1.12
N VAL A 155 17.86 1.31 -0.73
CA VAL A 155 16.85 1.28 0.32
C VAL A 155 15.49 1.58 -0.31
N ILE A 156 14.54 0.66 -0.23
CA ILE A 156 13.20 0.87 -0.80
C ILE A 156 12.32 1.66 0.19
N LEU A 157 11.77 2.78 -0.26
CA LEU A 157 10.91 3.67 0.51
C LEU A 157 9.42 3.41 0.29
N ALA A 158 9.04 3.01 -0.92
CA ALA A 158 7.71 2.56 -1.28
C ALA A 158 7.80 1.68 -2.53
N ALA A 159 6.86 0.76 -2.70
CA ALA A 159 6.79 -0.10 -3.88
C ALA A 159 5.36 -0.32 -4.34
N ALA A 160 5.21 -0.62 -5.63
CA ALA A 160 3.97 -1.10 -6.25
C ALA A 160 4.30 -2.28 -7.16
N LEU A 161 3.32 -3.15 -7.39
CA LEU A 161 3.44 -4.28 -8.31
C LEU A 161 2.44 -4.16 -9.45
N SER A 162 2.80 -4.74 -10.60
CA SER A 162 1.92 -4.82 -11.76
C SER A 162 0.79 -5.84 -11.60
N SER A 163 0.97 -6.82 -10.71
CA SER A 163 0.06 -7.95 -10.50
C SER A 163 0.38 -8.66 -9.19
N SER A 164 -0.32 -9.76 -8.90
CA SER A 164 0.00 -10.63 -7.75
C SER A 164 1.46 -11.11 -7.81
N PRO A 165 2.21 -11.05 -6.69
CA PRO A 165 3.65 -11.34 -6.65
C PRO A 165 4.00 -12.81 -6.96
N GLY A 166 3.03 -13.73 -6.92
CA GLY A 166 3.22 -15.13 -7.31
C GLY A 166 3.24 -15.37 -8.83
N GLY A 167 2.95 -14.36 -9.65
CA GLY A 167 2.94 -14.47 -11.11
C GLY A 167 4.33 -14.33 -11.73
N THR A 168 4.62 -15.12 -12.77
CA THR A 168 5.91 -15.12 -13.49
C THR A 168 6.18 -13.86 -14.30
N SER A 169 5.16 -13.05 -14.58
CA SER A 169 5.25 -11.79 -15.33
C SER A 169 5.10 -10.55 -14.44
N CYS A 170 5.10 -10.72 -13.12
CA CYS A 170 4.92 -9.62 -12.20
C CYS A 170 6.17 -8.72 -12.19
N ILE A 171 5.94 -7.42 -12.32
CA ILE A 171 6.95 -6.37 -12.27
C ILE A 171 6.75 -5.60 -10.98
N GLY A 172 7.84 -5.30 -10.29
CA GLY A 172 7.86 -4.35 -9.20
C GLY A 172 8.47 -3.03 -9.66
N ALA A 173 7.93 -1.94 -9.12
CA ALA A 173 8.54 -0.64 -9.19
C ALA A 173 8.63 -0.03 -7.80
N GLY A 174 9.69 0.72 -7.53
CA GLY A 174 9.95 1.27 -6.21
C GLY A 174 10.59 2.64 -6.25
N ILE A 175 10.28 3.42 -5.20
CA ILE A 175 11.01 4.64 -4.86
C ILE A 175 12.18 4.20 -3.98
N VAL A 176 13.42 4.47 -4.39
CA VAL A 176 14.60 3.97 -3.69
C VAL A 176 15.62 5.07 -3.40
N MET A 177 16.39 4.93 -2.32
CA MET A 177 17.58 5.74 -2.06
C MET A 177 18.84 4.92 -2.28
N ARG A 178 19.91 5.53 -2.80
CA ARG A 178 21.24 4.91 -2.80
C ARG A 178 21.98 5.19 -1.50
N TRP A 179 22.84 4.26 -1.07
CA TRP A 179 23.62 4.38 0.17
C TRP A 179 24.70 5.47 0.12
N ASP A 180 25.21 5.79 -1.07
CA ASP A 180 26.35 6.70 -1.30
C ASP A 180 25.94 8.15 -1.61
N LEU A 181 24.65 8.41 -1.81
CA LEU A 181 24.14 9.75 -2.08
C LEU A 181 23.86 10.51 -0.78
N ILE A 182 23.98 11.84 -0.86
CA ILE A 182 23.44 12.77 0.13
C ILE A 182 21.96 12.42 0.33
N ALA A 183 21.52 12.20 1.58
CA ALA A 183 20.11 12.08 1.92
C ALA A 183 19.32 13.20 1.20
N GLY A 184 18.38 12.84 0.34
CA GLY A 184 17.61 13.77 -0.50
C GLY A 184 17.39 13.31 -1.95
N SER A 185 18.05 12.24 -2.41
CA SER A 185 18.04 11.84 -3.84
C SER A 185 17.39 10.48 -4.07
N CYS A 186 16.06 10.46 -4.16
CA CYS A 186 15.31 9.28 -4.57
C CYS A 186 15.55 8.92 -6.05
N ARG A 187 15.48 7.63 -6.37
CA ARG A 187 15.52 7.04 -7.72
C ARG A 187 14.31 6.14 -7.94
N LEU A 188 14.00 5.92 -9.21
CA LEU A 188 13.00 4.95 -9.63
C LEU A 188 13.71 3.63 -9.92
N ALA A 189 13.29 2.56 -9.27
CA ALA A 189 13.82 1.22 -9.48
C ALA A 189 12.74 0.30 -10.02
N PHE A 190 13.13 -0.61 -10.91
CA PHE A 190 12.24 -1.58 -11.53
C PHE A 190 12.89 -2.96 -11.52
N TRP A 191 12.09 -4.00 -11.28
CA TRP A 191 12.57 -5.39 -11.25
C TRP A 191 11.46 -6.37 -11.63
N ARG A 192 11.83 -7.56 -12.10
CA ARG A 192 10.89 -8.68 -12.17
C ARG A 192 10.96 -9.46 -10.87
N MET A 193 9.88 -10.13 -10.51
CA MET A 193 9.88 -11.02 -9.36
C MET A 193 10.95 -12.11 -9.53
N GLY A 194 11.84 -12.24 -8.55
CA GLY A 194 12.98 -13.17 -8.59
C GLY A 194 14.30 -12.59 -9.11
N ASP A 195 14.30 -11.38 -9.69
CA ASP A 195 15.54 -10.69 -10.02
C ASP A 195 16.32 -10.35 -8.72
N ARG A 196 17.65 -10.42 -8.77
CA ARG A 196 18.53 -10.06 -7.63
C ARG A 196 18.99 -8.61 -7.65
N VAL A 197 18.86 -7.96 -8.81
CA VAL A 197 19.33 -6.60 -9.07
C VAL A 197 18.21 -5.86 -9.76
N ALA A 198 17.78 -4.75 -9.19
CA ALA A 198 16.86 -3.83 -9.82
C ALA A 198 17.59 -2.94 -10.83
N VAL A 199 16.83 -2.45 -11.80
CA VAL A 199 17.31 -1.55 -12.85
C VAL A 199 16.78 -0.15 -12.55
N GLU A 200 17.65 0.84 -12.63
CA GLU A 200 17.24 2.25 -12.51
C GLU A 200 16.44 2.68 -13.75
N GLY A 201 15.37 3.45 -13.51
CA GLY A 201 14.55 4.03 -14.57
C GLY A 201 15.35 4.92 -15.52
N THR A 202 15.05 4.84 -16.82
CA THR A 202 15.79 5.58 -17.85
C THR A 202 15.32 7.04 -17.89
N MET A 203 15.98 7.92 -17.13
CA MET A 203 15.74 9.36 -17.22
C MET A 203 16.07 9.87 -18.63
N ALA A 204 15.10 10.39 -19.39
CA ALA A 204 15.42 11.07 -20.65
C ALA A 204 16.36 12.27 -20.36
N PRO A 205 17.33 12.61 -21.24
CA PRO A 205 18.32 13.66 -20.99
C PRO A 205 17.74 15.02 -20.59
N ASP A 206 16.54 15.35 -21.10
CA ASP A 206 15.84 16.61 -20.82
C ASP A 206 15.01 16.57 -19.51
N SER A 207 14.96 15.42 -18.82
CA SER A 207 14.16 15.18 -17.60
C SER A 207 14.79 15.74 -16.32
N THR A 208 15.52 16.86 -16.44
CA THR A 208 16.11 17.62 -15.32
C THR A 208 15.12 17.97 -14.20
N VAL A 209 13.82 17.86 -14.49
CA VAL A 209 12.69 18.01 -13.58
C VAL A 209 12.70 16.99 -12.44
N ILE A 210 13.04 15.72 -12.69
CA ILE A 210 13.03 14.65 -11.67
C ILE A 210 14.30 14.69 -10.82
N LEU A 211 15.42 15.13 -11.38
CA LEU A 211 16.70 15.26 -10.65
C LEU A 211 16.63 16.25 -9.47
N ARG A 212 15.60 17.10 -9.40
CA ARG A 212 15.43 18.12 -8.36
C ARG A 212 14.19 17.93 -7.48
N ASP A 213 13.28 17.02 -7.83
CA ASP A 213 12.07 16.79 -7.05
C ASP A 213 12.05 15.40 -6.44
N GLU A 214 11.79 15.34 -5.14
CA GLU A 214 11.55 14.08 -4.44
C GLU A 214 10.24 13.43 -4.91
N ILE A 215 10.24 12.10 -4.99
CA ILE A 215 9.08 11.28 -5.32
C ILE A 215 8.35 10.92 -4.02
N GLN A 216 7.03 11.11 -3.99
CA GLN A 216 6.22 10.91 -2.78
C GLN A 216 5.46 9.59 -2.77
N ASP A 217 4.95 9.13 -3.92
CA ASP A 217 4.16 7.90 -3.98
C ASP A 217 4.23 7.23 -5.36
N VAL A 218 3.84 5.94 -5.40
CA VAL A 218 3.82 5.08 -6.59
C VAL A 218 2.55 4.24 -6.64
N ILE A 219 1.96 4.10 -7.83
CA ILE A 219 0.84 3.19 -8.11
C ILE A 219 1.04 2.51 -9.46
N TYR A 220 0.54 1.29 -9.61
CA TYR A 220 0.38 0.66 -10.92
C TYR A 220 -1.08 0.72 -11.35
N GLN A 221 -1.34 1.19 -12.57
CA GLN A 221 -2.68 1.25 -13.15
C GLN A 221 -2.56 1.24 -14.68
N ASP A 222 -3.47 0.57 -15.39
CA ASP A 222 -3.58 0.60 -16.86
C ASP A 222 -2.24 0.34 -17.59
N GLY A 223 -1.48 -0.67 -17.15
CA GLY A 223 -0.24 -1.08 -17.83
C GLY A 223 0.99 -0.24 -17.48
N ALA A 224 0.87 0.80 -16.66
CA ALA A 224 1.97 1.71 -16.34
C ALA A 224 2.15 1.93 -14.84
N PHE A 225 3.39 2.14 -14.43
CA PHE A 225 3.71 2.67 -13.11
C PHE A 225 3.65 4.20 -13.16
N ARG A 226 2.98 4.78 -12.17
CA ARG A 226 2.82 6.23 -12.04
C ARG A 226 3.39 6.67 -10.71
N PHE A 227 4.22 7.71 -10.75
CA PHE A 227 4.83 8.32 -9.59
C PHE A 227 4.43 9.78 -9.50
N VAL A 228 4.30 10.30 -8.27
CA VAL A 228 4.00 11.71 -8.03
C VAL A 228 5.15 12.41 -7.31
N THR A 229 5.54 13.59 -7.79
CA THR A 229 6.62 14.39 -7.20
C THR A 229 6.11 15.34 -6.10
N THR A 230 7.02 15.91 -5.31
CA THR A 230 6.72 16.99 -4.35
C THR A 230 6.15 18.27 -4.98
N ARG A 231 6.32 18.46 -6.29
CA ARG A 231 5.68 19.54 -7.06
C ARG A 231 4.36 19.11 -7.71
N GLY A 232 3.95 17.86 -7.57
CA GLY A 232 2.71 17.33 -8.15
C GLY A 232 2.83 16.95 -9.63
N PHE A 233 4.05 16.74 -10.14
CA PHE A 233 4.24 16.19 -11.48
C PHE A 233 3.99 14.69 -11.47
N LEU A 234 3.46 14.18 -12.58
CA LEU A 234 3.22 12.76 -12.78
C LEU A 234 4.30 12.20 -13.69
N VAL A 235 5.03 11.22 -13.17
CA VAL A 235 6.01 10.46 -13.95
C VAL A 235 5.37 9.13 -14.29
N THR A 236 5.17 8.88 -15.58
CA THR A 236 4.61 7.61 -16.07
C THR A 236 5.73 6.78 -16.69
N CYS A 237 5.92 5.59 -16.16
CA CYS A 237 6.96 4.64 -16.57
C CYS A 237 6.29 3.36 -17.08
N ILE A 238 6.60 2.98 -18.32
CA ILE A 238 6.16 1.72 -18.93
C ILE A 238 7.38 0.80 -19.03
N PRO A 239 7.36 -0.39 -18.39
CA PRO A 239 8.46 -1.35 -18.48
C PRO A 239 8.73 -1.80 -19.92
N MET A 240 10.00 -1.83 -20.31
CA MET A 240 10.48 -2.37 -21.58
C MET A 240 11.26 -3.67 -21.37
N PHE A 241 11.10 -4.62 -22.28
CA PHE A 241 11.72 -5.94 -22.17
C PHE A 241 12.54 -6.27 -23.41
N TYR A 242 13.69 -6.91 -23.19
CA TYR A 242 14.46 -7.59 -24.23
C TYR A 242 13.69 -8.81 -24.77
N ALA A 243 14.14 -9.33 -25.92
CA ALA A 243 13.54 -10.51 -26.55
C ALA A 243 13.63 -11.78 -25.67
N ASP A 244 14.59 -11.86 -24.76
CA ASP A 244 14.74 -12.94 -23.78
C ASP A 244 13.84 -12.76 -22.53
N GLY A 245 13.01 -11.70 -22.51
CA GLY A 245 12.13 -11.35 -21.40
C GLY A 245 12.80 -10.59 -20.26
N GLY A 246 14.11 -10.30 -20.35
CA GLY A 246 14.83 -9.46 -19.38
C GLY A 246 14.32 -8.03 -19.38
N LEU A 247 14.23 -7.40 -18.20
CA LEU A 247 13.85 -5.99 -18.11
C LEU A 247 14.98 -5.12 -18.70
N GLN A 248 14.69 -4.45 -19.80
CA GLN A 248 15.62 -3.55 -20.50
C GLN A 248 15.66 -2.16 -19.87
N GLY A 249 14.56 -1.72 -19.27
CA GLY A 249 14.44 -0.39 -18.71
C GLY A 249 12.99 0.07 -18.74
N THR A 250 12.79 1.37 -18.90
CA THR A 250 11.47 2.00 -18.92
C THR A 250 11.40 3.04 -20.02
N THR A 251 10.26 3.13 -20.71
CA THR A 251 9.92 4.40 -21.37
C THR A 251 9.34 5.32 -20.33
N GLU A 252 9.86 6.54 -20.25
CA GLU A 252 9.43 7.50 -19.24
C GLU A 252 8.84 8.73 -19.92
N SER A 253 7.67 9.13 -19.44
CA SER A 253 7.07 10.42 -19.81
C SER A 253 6.79 11.20 -18.54
N VAL A 254 7.30 12.43 -18.48
CA VAL A 254 7.06 13.35 -17.38
C VAL A 254 5.99 14.34 -17.81
N GLN A 255 4.87 14.34 -17.10
CA GLN A 255 3.77 15.26 -17.34
C GLN A 255 3.78 16.35 -16.27
N ARG A 256 4.02 17.59 -16.72
CA ARG A 256 3.80 18.78 -15.90
C ARG A 256 2.30 19.04 -15.83
N ILE A 257 1.67 18.61 -14.75
CA ILE A 257 0.23 18.78 -14.59
C ILE A 257 -0.07 20.18 -14.04
N ARG A 258 -1.01 20.90 -14.66
CA ARG A 258 -1.50 22.15 -14.09
C ARG A 258 -2.45 21.85 -12.94
N HIS A 259 -2.14 22.46 -11.82
CA HIS A 259 -3.06 22.56 -10.70
C HIS A 259 -3.83 23.88 -10.83
N ARG A 260 -5.16 23.83 -10.90
CA ARG A 260 -5.99 25.04 -11.11
C ARG A 260 -5.96 25.99 -9.91
N GLU A 261 -5.77 25.47 -8.70
CA GLU A 261 -5.69 26.29 -7.48
C GLU A 261 -4.26 26.51 -6.99
N ARG A 262 -4.01 27.56 -6.21
CA ARG A 262 -2.75 27.67 -5.46
C ARG A 262 -2.93 27.05 -4.08
N LEU A 263 -2.13 26.02 -3.79
CA LEU A 263 -2.04 25.45 -2.45
C LEU A 263 -1.42 26.50 -1.50
N ARG A 264 -2.17 26.91 -0.48
CA ARG A 264 -1.75 27.93 0.50
C ARG A 264 -1.09 27.34 1.74
N GLU A 265 -1.43 26.09 2.08
CA GLU A 265 -0.91 25.38 3.25
C GLU A 265 0.34 24.55 2.92
N HIS A 266 1.06 24.14 3.96
CA HIS A 266 2.22 23.28 3.81
C HIS A 266 1.78 21.86 3.43
N VAL A 267 2.28 21.36 2.31
CA VAL A 267 1.99 20.00 1.84
C VAL A 267 2.89 19.00 2.56
N HIS A 268 2.28 18.09 3.31
CA HIS A 268 2.97 16.98 3.97
C HIS A 268 3.25 15.83 3.02
N ALA A 269 2.26 15.44 2.23
CA ALA A 269 2.35 14.28 1.35
C ALA A 269 1.35 14.37 0.20
N ARG A 270 1.63 13.60 -0.86
CA ARG A 270 0.72 13.30 -1.95
C ARG A 270 0.62 11.80 -2.08
N TYR A 271 -0.60 11.33 -2.27
CA TYR A 271 -0.91 9.92 -2.43
C TYR A 271 -1.58 9.72 -3.78
N LEU A 272 -1.24 8.65 -4.48
CA LEU A 272 -1.93 8.22 -5.68
C LEU A 272 -2.89 7.10 -5.34
N VAL A 273 -4.13 7.21 -5.80
CA VAL A 273 -5.15 6.18 -5.56
C VAL A 273 -6.03 6.03 -6.79
N GLU A 274 -6.30 4.79 -7.16
CA GLU A 274 -7.31 4.48 -8.15
C GLU A 274 -8.70 4.50 -7.51
N SER A 275 -9.64 5.20 -8.11
CA SER A 275 -11.05 5.19 -7.71
C SER A 275 -11.95 5.33 -8.93
N ARG A 276 -12.92 4.41 -9.07
CA ARG A 276 -13.85 4.38 -10.21
C ARG A 276 -13.14 4.41 -11.57
N ALA A 277 -12.08 3.60 -11.70
CA ALA A 277 -11.20 3.53 -12.88
C ALA A 277 -10.47 4.85 -13.24
N LYS A 278 -10.46 5.83 -12.33
CA LYS A 278 -9.76 7.10 -12.51
C LYS A 278 -8.59 7.20 -11.54
N LEU A 279 -7.53 7.87 -11.98
CA LEU A 279 -6.42 8.23 -11.12
C LEU A 279 -6.77 9.47 -10.30
N LEU A 280 -6.67 9.35 -8.98
CA LEU A 280 -6.80 10.48 -8.07
C LEU A 280 -5.47 10.76 -7.38
N MET A 281 -5.24 12.03 -7.08
CA MET A 281 -4.18 12.49 -6.18
C MET A 281 -4.82 13.05 -4.91
N ILE A 282 -4.47 12.49 -3.75
CA ILE A 282 -4.89 13.00 -2.45
C ILE A 282 -3.72 13.77 -1.84
N VAL A 283 -3.93 15.04 -1.52
CA VAL A 283 -2.90 15.90 -0.93
C VAL A 283 -3.20 16.11 0.55
N ARG A 284 -2.22 15.80 1.40
CA ARG A 284 -2.26 15.98 2.86
C ARG A 284 -1.58 17.28 3.23
N PHE A 285 -2.23 18.09 4.06
CA PHE A 285 -1.72 19.38 4.50
C PHE A 285 -1.51 19.45 5.99
N ALA A 286 -0.65 20.39 6.39
CA ALA A 286 -0.56 20.86 7.76
C ALA A 286 -0.41 22.38 7.80
N ALA A 287 -0.73 22.96 8.95
CA ALA A 287 -0.61 24.39 9.18
C ALA A 287 0.85 24.89 9.02
N ARG A 288 1.83 24.09 9.43
CA ARG A 288 3.27 24.37 9.36
C ARG A 288 4.05 23.05 9.27
N PRO A 289 5.33 23.08 8.86
CA PRO A 289 6.19 21.89 8.90
C PRO A 289 6.16 21.21 10.29
N ARG A 290 6.06 19.88 10.30
CA ARG A 290 6.02 19.03 11.53
C ARG A 290 4.79 19.23 12.43
N SER A 291 3.78 19.99 12.00
CA SER A 291 2.51 20.07 12.74
C SER A 291 1.59 18.91 12.37
N PRO A 292 0.63 18.50 13.21
CA PRO A 292 -0.36 17.50 12.83
C PRO A 292 -1.15 17.89 11.57
N THR A 293 -1.78 16.89 10.97
CA THR A 293 -2.57 17.07 9.75
C THR A 293 -3.72 18.06 9.96
N SER A 294 -3.84 19.04 9.07
CA SER A 294 -4.91 20.04 9.10
C SER A 294 -6.09 19.65 8.22
N LEU A 295 -5.82 19.28 6.96
CA LEU A 295 -6.85 18.94 5.99
C LEU A 295 -6.31 18.06 4.86
N PHE A 296 -7.23 17.54 4.06
CA PHE A 296 -6.94 16.88 2.79
C PHE A 296 -7.67 17.58 1.65
N LYS A 297 -7.11 17.48 0.45
CA LYS A 297 -7.80 17.78 -0.81
C LYS A 297 -7.66 16.60 -1.75
N VAL A 298 -8.72 16.28 -2.49
CA VAL A 298 -8.74 15.16 -3.44
C VAL A 298 -8.89 15.72 -4.85
N PHE A 299 -8.00 15.32 -5.73
CA PHE A 299 -7.98 15.76 -7.12
C PHE A 299 -8.15 14.58 -8.05
N GLU A 300 -8.99 14.76 -9.07
CA GLU A 300 -9.14 13.84 -10.18
C GLU A 300 -8.27 14.26 -11.35
N MET A 301 -7.59 13.30 -11.96
CA MET A 301 -6.84 13.51 -13.19
C MET A 301 -7.83 13.59 -14.35
N VAL A 302 -7.89 14.75 -14.99
CA VAL A 302 -8.73 15.00 -16.17
C VAL A 302 -7.81 15.22 -17.37
N GLN A 303 -8.07 14.45 -18.42
CA GLN A 303 -7.38 14.58 -19.69
C GLN A 303 -8.22 15.47 -20.61
N ASP A 304 -7.72 16.67 -20.91
CA ASP A 304 -8.41 17.59 -21.81
C ASP A 304 -8.02 17.31 -23.26
N TYR A 305 -9.03 17.08 -24.11
CA TYR A 305 -8.87 16.84 -25.54
C TYR A 305 -9.59 17.91 -26.37
N THR A 306 -8.98 18.35 -27.48
CA THR A 306 -9.68 19.05 -28.56
C THR A 306 -9.71 18.16 -29.80
N GLY A 307 -10.86 17.53 -30.06
CA GLY A 307 -10.98 16.56 -31.15
C GLY A 307 -10.14 15.32 -30.86
N VAL A 308 -9.05 15.11 -31.61
CA VAL A 308 -8.15 13.94 -31.48
C VAL A 308 -6.84 14.29 -30.76
N GLU A 309 -6.52 15.58 -30.59
CA GLU A 309 -5.28 16.00 -29.94
C GLU A 309 -5.50 16.24 -28.43
N LYS A 310 -4.63 15.65 -27.62
CA LYS A 310 -4.55 15.87 -26.18
C LYS A 310 -3.89 17.24 -25.94
N ILE A 311 -4.58 18.14 -25.26
CA ILE A 311 -4.11 19.50 -25.03
C ILE A 311 -3.23 19.54 -23.77
N GLU A 312 -3.79 19.10 -22.65
CA GLU A 312 -3.13 19.20 -21.35
C GLU A 312 -3.78 18.23 -20.34
N ASP A 313 -2.98 17.72 -19.42
CA ASP A 313 -3.49 17.02 -18.24
C ASP A 313 -3.69 18.04 -17.11
N THR A 314 -4.83 17.96 -16.42
CA THR A 314 -5.14 18.83 -15.29
C THR A 314 -5.62 18.06 -14.07
N TRP A 315 -5.28 18.57 -12.89
CA TRP A 315 -5.86 18.13 -11.63
C TRP A 315 -7.06 18.99 -11.31
N THR A 316 -8.23 18.38 -11.20
CA THR A 316 -9.48 19.05 -10.80
C THR A 316 -9.88 18.59 -9.41
N GLU A 317 -10.06 19.54 -8.47
CA GLU A 317 -10.48 19.24 -7.11
C GLU A 317 -11.90 18.67 -7.12
N LEU A 318 -12.13 17.64 -6.31
CA LEU A 318 -13.44 17.08 -6.10
C LEU A 318 -14.20 17.91 -5.06
N GLU A 319 -15.42 18.31 -5.40
CA GLU A 319 -16.30 19.06 -4.49
C GLU A 319 -16.81 18.21 -3.33
N SER A 320 -16.91 16.89 -3.53
CA SER A 320 -17.31 15.94 -2.50
C SER A 320 -16.60 14.59 -2.66
N LEU A 321 -16.56 13.82 -1.57
CA LEU A 321 -16.05 12.45 -1.60
C LEU A 321 -17.09 11.48 -2.18
N ASP A 322 -18.35 11.89 -2.33
CA ASP A 322 -19.41 11.15 -3.00
C ASP A 322 -19.51 9.68 -2.56
N GLY A 323 -19.52 9.47 -1.23
CA GLY A 323 -19.62 8.14 -0.63
C GLY A 323 -18.34 7.30 -0.71
N ARG A 324 -17.18 7.87 -1.06
CA ARG A 324 -15.91 7.12 -1.15
C ARG A 324 -15.15 7.12 0.17
N LEU A 325 -14.56 5.97 0.47
CA LEU A 325 -13.61 5.76 1.56
C LEU A 325 -12.22 5.69 0.93
N PHE A 326 -11.30 6.55 1.36
CA PHE A 326 -9.91 6.53 0.91
C PHE A 326 -9.01 6.14 2.07
N PHE A 327 -8.31 5.02 1.96
CA PHE A 327 -7.25 4.66 2.89
C PHE A 327 -5.94 5.09 2.25
N VAL A 328 -5.25 6.05 2.85
CA VAL A 328 -4.03 6.63 2.26
C VAL A 328 -2.78 6.20 3.02
N GLY A 329 -1.75 5.90 2.24
CA GLY A 329 -0.41 5.55 2.69
C GLY A 329 0.48 5.28 1.49
N ARG A 330 1.77 5.61 1.59
CA ARG A 330 2.72 5.41 0.48
C ARG A 330 2.77 3.93 0.07
N GLY A 331 2.64 3.67 -1.23
CA GLY A 331 2.66 2.33 -1.81
C GLY A 331 1.52 1.39 -1.35
N CYS A 332 0.46 1.91 -0.72
CA CYS A 332 -0.66 1.10 -0.24
C CYS A 332 -2.02 1.83 -0.22
N SER A 333 -2.13 2.96 -0.92
CA SER A 333 -3.38 3.71 -0.96
C SER A 333 -4.48 2.93 -1.68
N ARG A 334 -5.71 2.97 -1.15
CA ARG A 334 -6.83 2.20 -1.70
C ARG A 334 -8.17 2.91 -1.49
N SER A 335 -9.03 2.86 -2.50
CA SER A 335 -10.41 3.38 -2.44
C SER A 335 -11.48 2.29 -2.38
N TYR A 336 -12.61 2.63 -1.77
CA TYR A 336 -13.80 1.80 -1.59
C TYR A 336 -15.09 2.63 -1.64
N GLU A 337 -16.21 1.99 -1.95
CA GLU A 337 -17.55 2.62 -1.91
C GLU A 337 -18.23 2.35 -0.57
N SER A 338 -18.59 3.40 0.18
CA SER A 338 -19.28 3.27 1.48
C SER A 338 -20.61 2.55 1.39
N SER A 339 -21.33 2.68 0.27
CA SER A 339 -22.61 2.00 0.02
C SER A 339 -22.50 0.47 -0.03
N ALA A 340 -21.30 -0.06 -0.27
CA ALA A 340 -21.01 -1.49 -0.23
C ALA A 340 -20.97 -2.04 1.22
N TYR A 341 -21.07 -1.16 2.22
CA TYR A 341 -20.90 -1.43 3.64
C TYR A 341 -22.11 -0.93 4.50
N PRO A 342 -23.38 -1.20 4.12
CA PRO A 342 -24.55 -0.56 4.73
C PRO A 342 -24.92 -1.10 6.11
N GLU A 343 -24.62 -2.37 6.38
CA GLU A 343 -25.02 -3.09 7.59
C GLU A 343 -24.19 -2.72 8.84
N LEU A 344 -23.19 -1.84 8.68
CA LEU A 344 -22.14 -1.73 9.68
C LEU A 344 -22.60 -1.16 11.00
N GLY A 345 -23.66 -0.34 11.11
CA GLY A 345 -24.10 0.25 12.39
C GLY A 345 -23.01 1.01 13.19
N LEU A 346 -21.78 1.06 12.68
CA LEU A 346 -20.52 1.42 13.33
C LEU A 346 -19.95 2.73 12.74
N GLY A 347 -20.65 3.39 11.81
CA GLY A 347 -20.26 4.72 11.34
C GLY A 347 -18.98 4.74 10.48
N LEU A 348 -18.74 3.70 9.68
CA LEU A 348 -17.90 3.79 8.49
C LEU A 348 -18.53 4.83 7.56
N LYS A 349 -17.91 6.00 7.49
CA LYS A 349 -18.42 7.15 6.73
C LYS A 349 -17.39 7.52 5.69
N GLU A 350 -17.86 8.11 4.60
CA GLU A 350 -16.99 8.74 3.63
C GLU A 350 -15.90 9.59 4.30
N GLY A 351 -14.72 9.58 3.71
CA GLY A 351 -13.58 10.23 4.32
C GLY A 351 -12.23 9.70 3.82
N VAL A 352 -11.20 10.46 4.16
CA VAL A 352 -9.80 10.08 3.98
C VAL A 352 -9.27 9.55 5.31
N TYR A 353 -9.06 8.24 5.39
CA TYR A 353 -8.46 7.52 6.50
C TYR A 353 -6.94 7.49 6.32
N PHE A 354 -6.22 8.03 7.29
CA PHE A 354 -4.77 8.24 7.19
C PHE A 354 -4.05 7.80 8.46
N LEU A 355 -2.76 7.48 8.29
CA LEU A 355 -1.86 7.06 9.35
C LEU A 355 -0.68 8.02 9.47
N ASP A 356 0.12 7.86 10.53
CA ASP A 356 1.33 8.65 10.73
C ASP A 356 2.50 8.06 9.92
N ASP A 357 2.47 8.32 8.62
CA ASP A 357 3.51 8.00 7.66
C ASP A 357 4.45 9.19 7.37
N TYR A 358 4.43 10.23 8.22
CA TYR A 358 5.23 11.45 8.01
C TYR A 358 6.74 11.22 8.09
N VAL A 359 7.19 10.08 8.60
CA VAL A 359 8.61 9.71 8.70
C VAL A 359 9.32 9.71 7.34
N TYR A 360 8.60 9.53 6.25
CA TYR A 360 9.18 9.64 4.91
C TYR A 360 9.53 11.07 4.48
N ALA A 361 9.33 12.08 5.33
CA ALA A 361 9.93 13.42 5.19
C ALA A 361 11.32 13.51 5.86
N ASP A 362 11.71 12.47 6.62
CA ASP A 362 13.03 12.33 7.25
C ASP A 362 13.77 11.17 6.58
N GLU A 363 14.37 11.44 5.42
CA GLU A 363 15.09 10.46 4.61
C GLU A 363 16.26 9.78 5.34
N GLY A 364 16.74 10.38 6.44
CA GLY A 364 17.76 9.79 7.30
C GLY A 364 17.24 8.67 8.21
N MET A 365 15.91 8.56 8.43
CA MET A 365 15.36 7.61 9.41
C MET A 365 15.76 6.15 9.16
N PRO A 366 15.74 5.60 7.93
CA PRO A 366 16.14 4.22 7.67
C PRO A 366 17.61 3.92 7.98
N PHE A 367 18.45 4.94 8.11
CA PHE A 367 19.89 4.82 8.38
C PHE A 367 20.25 5.05 9.86
N ARG A 368 19.30 5.49 10.68
CA ARG A 368 19.54 5.69 12.12
C ARG A 368 19.64 4.36 12.85
N ASP A 369 20.56 4.33 13.80
CA ASP A 369 20.65 3.25 14.79
C ASP A 369 19.37 3.17 15.63
N GLU A 370 19.11 2.00 16.21
CA GLU A 370 17.90 1.69 16.96
C GLU A 370 17.58 2.73 18.06
N GLY A 371 18.58 3.18 18.83
CA GLY A 371 18.39 4.16 19.91
C GLY A 371 17.98 5.57 19.43
N HIS A 372 18.24 5.89 18.16
CA HIS A 372 17.91 7.18 17.54
C HIS A 372 16.72 7.10 16.58
N ARG A 373 16.22 5.89 16.31
CA ARG A 373 15.08 5.67 15.41
C ARG A 373 13.77 5.87 16.18
N ARG A 374 12.95 6.82 15.75
CA ARG A 374 11.68 7.16 16.40
C ARG A 374 10.58 7.53 15.41
N TYR A 375 9.75 6.56 15.05
CA TYR A 375 8.54 6.75 14.26
C TYR A 375 7.42 7.29 15.18
N PRO A 376 6.86 8.50 14.98
CA PRO A 376 5.96 9.13 15.95
C PRO A 376 4.62 8.42 16.18
N CYS A 377 4.03 7.81 15.14
CA CYS A 377 2.81 6.98 15.20
C CYS A 377 1.53 7.68 15.73
N SER A 378 1.51 9.01 15.84
CA SER A 378 0.49 9.78 16.57
C SER A 378 -0.43 10.63 15.69
N ASP A 379 -0.02 11.00 14.48
CA ASP A 379 -0.82 11.77 13.53
C ASP A 379 -1.63 10.86 12.59
N ASN A 380 -2.77 10.38 13.09
CA ASN A 380 -3.66 9.43 12.42
C ASN A 380 -5.14 9.79 12.62
N GLY A 381 -6.01 9.29 11.74
CA GLY A 381 -7.45 9.47 11.89
C GLY A 381 -8.22 9.42 10.58
N ARG A 382 -9.37 10.09 10.56
CA ARG A 382 -10.22 10.28 9.38
C ARG A 382 -10.45 11.77 9.15
N TRP A 383 -10.25 12.22 7.93
CA TRP A 383 -10.71 13.53 7.48
C TRP A 383 -12.05 13.42 6.75
N CYS A 384 -13.03 14.20 7.18
CA CYS A 384 -14.35 14.34 6.55
C CYS A 384 -14.95 15.71 6.89
N ASP A 385 -15.81 16.25 6.03
CA ASP A 385 -16.48 17.54 6.24
C ASP A 385 -15.53 18.70 6.61
N GLY A 386 -14.32 18.70 6.05
CA GLY A 386 -13.30 19.72 6.32
C GLY A 386 -12.57 19.58 7.67
N HIS A 387 -12.84 18.54 8.46
CA HIS A 387 -12.28 18.34 9.79
C HIS A 387 -11.56 17.00 9.94
N VAL A 388 -10.51 16.99 10.77
CA VAL A 388 -9.80 15.77 11.16
C VAL A 388 -10.41 15.22 12.45
N HIS A 389 -10.80 13.94 12.42
CA HIS A 389 -11.30 13.19 13.55
C HIS A 389 -10.29 12.09 13.92
N ARG A 390 -9.92 12.01 15.20
CA ARG A 390 -9.11 10.89 15.69
C ARG A 390 -9.96 9.64 15.78
N CYS A 391 -9.55 8.59 15.07
CA CYS A 391 -10.30 7.32 14.99
C CYS A 391 -9.53 6.12 15.52
N PHE A 392 -8.23 6.28 15.81
CA PHE A 392 -7.37 5.21 16.33
C PHE A 392 -6.80 5.64 17.68
N SER A 393 -6.44 4.66 18.51
CA SER A 393 -5.79 4.93 19.79
C SER A 393 -4.43 5.58 19.58
N GLU A 394 -4.07 6.51 20.47
CA GLU A 394 -2.74 7.12 20.45
C GLU A 394 -1.69 6.03 20.63
N GLN A 395 -0.81 5.90 19.64
CA GLN A 395 0.31 4.99 19.70
C GLN A 395 1.53 5.72 20.25
N ARG A 396 2.34 5.00 21.02
CA ARG A 396 3.68 5.48 21.38
C ARG A 396 4.57 5.46 20.15
N ALA A 397 5.61 6.28 20.16
CA ALA A 397 6.61 6.23 19.11
C ALA A 397 7.26 4.83 19.04
N SER A 398 7.50 4.34 17.82
CA SER A 398 8.13 3.05 17.55
C SER A 398 9.59 3.24 17.15
N SER A 399 10.46 2.28 17.47
CA SER A 399 11.81 2.16 16.91
C SER A 399 11.86 1.28 15.66
N ALA A 400 10.77 0.59 15.34
CA ALA A 400 10.72 -0.39 14.26
C ALA A 400 10.18 0.22 12.95
N HIS A 401 8.96 0.80 12.96
CA HIS A 401 8.32 1.30 11.75
C HIS A 401 7.13 2.23 12.02
N SER A 402 6.73 2.99 11.00
CA SER A 402 5.44 3.69 10.97
C SER A 402 4.28 2.71 10.80
N PRO A 403 3.07 3.07 11.27
CA PRO A 403 1.85 2.32 10.96
C PRO A 403 1.63 2.21 9.44
N THR A 404 0.94 1.15 9.02
CA THR A 404 0.71 0.87 7.59
C THR A 404 -0.65 0.21 7.38
N TRP A 405 -1.23 0.39 6.21
CA TRP A 405 -2.39 -0.39 5.79
C TRP A 405 -1.95 -1.73 5.22
N LEU A 406 -2.52 -2.83 5.68
CA LEU A 406 -2.39 -4.14 5.04
C LEU A 406 -3.60 -4.35 4.12
N LEU A 407 -3.36 -4.36 2.81
CA LEU A 407 -4.40 -4.61 1.82
C LEU A 407 -4.77 -6.11 1.79
N PRO A 408 -6.06 -6.46 1.91
CA PRO A 408 -6.51 -7.86 2.00
C PRO A 408 -6.45 -8.61 0.68
#